data_AF-A0A7C7GB42-F1
#
_entry.id   AF-A0A7C7GB42-F1
#
_cell.length_a   1.000
_cell.length_b   1.000
_cell.length_c   1.000
_cell.angle_alpha   90.00
_cell.angle_beta   90.00
_cell.angle_gamma   90.00
#
_symmetry.space_group_name_H-M   'P 1'
#
loop_
_entity.id
_entity.type
_entity.pdbx_description
1 polymer ?
#
loop_
_entity_poly.entity_id
_entity_poly.type
_entity_poly.pdbx_seq_one_letter_code
_entity_poly.pdbx_strand_id
1 'polypeptide(L)'
;MKLIKSVAMKANNVFNIYAMKCIQGIGMSSLRVGPHVLCTLLTIGLNGTLCVHAQNNAGIGTSSPDPSALLDLSATDMGLLIPRMTMAKRDAIVAPATGLLVFQTDNTPGFYYYDGSAWVSFAGSGSSGYSIGDFAQGGIVFWVDETGQHGLVCTKSDLPGFTRWFAGSYTSTMAHGRGPFSGEANTTIIIANQGFGDGAPYAARICNELQITYGGKTYGDWYLPSKEELHQMYLNSATINATAVANSGSSFATSIYWSSTEVNGLDAWLQDFGSGGQSFFDKILEVYVRAIRAF
;
A
#
# COMPACT_ATOMS: atom_id res chain seq x y z
N MET A 1 78.95 22.27 20.92
CA MET A 1 78.07 21.19 21.40
C MET A 1 76.63 21.70 21.38
N LYS A 2 75.81 21.21 20.43
CA LYS A 2 74.33 21.25 20.35
C LYS A 2 73.64 22.65 20.31
N LEU A 3 72.58 22.95 19.55
CA LEU A 3 71.79 22.33 18.48
C LEU A 3 70.76 23.41 18.05
N ILE A 4 70.75 23.81 16.76
CA ILE A 4 69.62 23.92 15.80
C ILE A 4 68.24 24.39 16.35
N LYS A 5 67.57 25.47 15.86
CA LYS A 5 66.78 25.62 14.60
C LYS A 5 66.40 27.11 14.37
N SER A 6 66.76 27.73 13.24
CA SER A 6 66.04 27.84 11.93
C SER A 6 65.08 29.05 11.88
N VAL A 7 65.44 30.22 11.29
CA VAL A 7 65.31 30.64 9.85
C VAL A 7 63.83 30.73 9.42
N ALA A 8 63.26 31.89 9.03
CA ALA A 8 63.63 32.71 7.86
C ALA A 8 63.26 34.23 7.94
N MET A 9 64.03 35.02 7.16
CA MET A 9 63.97 36.47 6.84
C MET A 9 62.83 36.78 5.85
N LYS A 10 62.05 37.87 5.96
CA LYS A 10 62.24 39.29 5.53
C LYS A 10 62.56 39.53 4.02
N ALA A 11 61.64 40.22 3.32
CA ALA A 11 61.83 41.33 2.32
C ALA A 11 60.48 41.62 1.61
N ASN A 12 59.81 42.78 1.77
CA ASN A 12 60.01 44.14 1.18
C ASN A 12 59.80 44.26 -0.35
N ASN A 13 58.72 44.95 -0.78
CA ASN A 13 58.69 46.18 -1.62
C ASN A 13 57.41 46.28 -2.51
N VAL A 14 56.52 47.26 -2.29
CA VAL A 14 56.39 48.61 -2.93
C VAL A 14 55.78 48.57 -4.35
N PHE A 15 54.61 49.19 -4.55
CA PHE A 15 54.39 50.24 -5.56
C PHE A 15 53.12 51.06 -5.26
N ASN A 16 53.24 52.37 -5.47
CA ASN A 16 52.37 53.49 -5.13
C ASN A 16 51.86 54.12 -6.45
N ILE A 17 50.70 54.80 -6.48
CA ILE A 17 50.42 56.10 -7.16
C ILE A 17 48.90 56.37 -7.33
N TYR A 18 48.43 57.34 -6.51
CA TYR A 18 47.51 58.48 -6.70
C TYR A 18 46.07 58.39 -7.29
N ALA A 19 45.16 58.83 -6.42
CA ALA A 19 43.88 59.55 -6.54
C ALA A 19 43.56 60.38 -7.81
N MET A 20 42.26 60.50 -8.13
CA MET A 20 41.67 61.79 -8.55
C MET A 20 40.14 61.89 -8.36
N LYS A 21 39.72 63.03 -7.82
CA LYS A 21 38.37 63.52 -7.51
C LYS A 21 37.62 64.00 -8.77
N CYS A 22 36.28 63.93 -8.70
CA CYS A 22 35.29 64.92 -9.15
C CYS A 22 35.23 65.30 -10.64
N ILE A 23 34.15 64.91 -11.33
CA ILE A 23 33.62 65.65 -12.49
C ILE A 23 32.09 65.72 -12.34
N GLN A 24 31.61 66.83 -11.80
CA GLN A 24 30.26 67.33 -12.06
C GLN A 24 30.36 68.42 -13.13
N GLY A 25 29.44 68.39 -14.10
CA GLY A 25 29.06 69.54 -14.90
C GLY A 25 29.71 69.64 -16.27
N ILE A 26 29.03 69.13 -17.30
CA ILE A 26 29.06 69.78 -18.62
C ILE A 26 27.64 69.79 -19.16
N GLY A 27 27.13 71.00 -19.41
CA GLY A 27 25.75 71.29 -19.72
C GLY A 27 25.29 70.87 -21.11
N MET A 28 23.97 70.70 -21.21
CA MET A 28 23.21 70.53 -22.43
C MET A 28 23.41 71.72 -23.39
N SER A 29 23.98 71.45 -24.56
CA SER A 29 23.77 72.25 -25.77
C SER A 29 23.06 71.41 -26.81
N SER A 30 21.95 71.94 -27.32
CA SER A 30 20.96 71.28 -28.16
C SER A 30 21.52 70.57 -29.41
N LEU A 31 21.25 69.27 -29.56
CA LEU A 31 21.40 68.58 -30.83
C LEU A 31 20.04 68.59 -31.56
N ARG A 32 19.89 69.47 -32.56
CA ARG A 32 18.79 69.36 -33.52
C ARG A 32 19.11 68.20 -34.46
N VAL A 33 18.31 67.12 -34.41
CA VAL A 33 18.40 66.02 -35.38
C VAL A 33 17.11 66.02 -36.21
N GLY A 34 17.26 66.27 -37.51
CA GLY A 34 16.16 66.22 -38.49
C GLY A 34 15.73 64.78 -38.81
N PRO A 35 14.59 64.58 -39.49
CA PRO A 35 13.82 63.33 -39.46
C PRO A 35 14.33 62.20 -40.38
N HIS A 36 15.62 62.11 -40.70
CA HIS A 36 16.09 61.19 -41.76
C HIS A 36 17.28 60.27 -41.42
N VAL A 37 17.63 60.05 -40.14
CA VAL A 37 18.60 58.98 -39.78
C VAL A 37 17.92 57.91 -38.95
N LEU A 38 17.07 57.18 -39.67
CA LEU A 38 16.48 55.91 -39.29
C LEU A 38 17.57 54.83 -39.36
N CYS A 39 17.69 54.04 -38.29
CA CYS A 39 18.07 52.63 -38.37
C CYS A 39 19.47 52.29 -38.90
N THR A 40 20.53 52.56 -38.12
CA THR A 40 21.77 51.77 -38.23
C THR A 40 22.46 51.63 -36.88
N LEU A 41 22.44 50.38 -36.38
CA LEU A 41 23.38 49.75 -35.46
C LEU A 41 23.80 50.52 -34.21
N LEU A 42 23.10 50.24 -33.10
CA LEU A 42 23.75 50.11 -31.80
C LEU A 42 23.42 48.74 -31.20
N THR A 43 23.84 47.67 -31.89
CA THR A 43 24.09 46.37 -31.26
C THR A 43 25.33 46.52 -30.39
N ILE A 44 25.15 47.09 -29.20
CA ILE A 44 26.13 46.94 -28.11
C ILE A 44 26.19 45.44 -27.84
N GLY A 45 27.35 44.83 -28.09
CA GLY A 45 27.61 43.44 -27.78
C GLY A 45 27.37 43.18 -26.30
N LEU A 46 26.21 42.63 -25.98
CA LEU A 46 25.89 42.12 -24.65
C LEU A 46 26.35 40.67 -24.57
N ASN A 47 27.68 40.45 -24.58
CA ASN A 47 28.28 39.23 -24.04
C ASN A 47 28.36 39.32 -22.51
N GLY A 48 27.33 39.90 -21.88
CA GLY A 48 27.10 39.75 -20.47
C GLY A 48 26.46 38.39 -20.28
N THR A 49 27.09 37.52 -19.50
CA THR A 49 26.40 36.39 -18.88
C THR A 49 25.12 36.96 -18.26
N LEU A 50 23.95 36.60 -18.80
CA LEU A 50 22.67 36.88 -18.16
C LEU A 50 22.59 35.99 -16.92
N CYS A 51 23.21 36.42 -15.84
CA CYS A 51 22.92 35.89 -14.52
C CYS A 51 21.54 36.45 -14.12
N VAL A 52 20.48 35.74 -14.51
CA VAL A 52 19.17 35.91 -13.89
C VAL A 52 19.32 35.45 -12.44
N HIS A 53 19.52 36.40 -11.54
CA HIS A 53 19.42 36.15 -10.11
C HIS A 53 17.91 36.08 -9.82
N ALA A 54 17.34 34.87 -9.81
CA ALA A 54 15.91 34.67 -9.53
C ALA A 54 15.56 35.34 -8.19
N GLN A 55 14.54 36.20 -8.22
CA GLN A 55 14.05 36.91 -7.05
C GLN A 55 13.21 35.94 -6.22
N ASN A 56 13.81 35.30 -5.21
CA ASN A 56 13.22 34.39 -4.21
C ASN A 56 12.50 33.11 -4.70
N ASN A 57 11.74 33.12 -5.81
CA ASN A 57 11.11 31.93 -6.42
C ASN A 57 11.19 31.97 -7.96
N ALA A 58 11.12 30.80 -8.60
CA ALA A 58 11.12 30.65 -10.05
C ALA A 58 9.75 30.18 -10.54
N GLY A 59 9.15 30.90 -11.48
CA GLY A 59 7.93 30.48 -12.19
C GLY A 59 8.23 30.11 -13.63
N ILE A 60 7.65 29.00 -14.12
CA ILE A 60 7.59 28.68 -15.55
C ILE A 60 6.11 28.58 -15.93
N GLY A 61 5.67 29.42 -16.86
CA GLY A 61 4.26 29.51 -17.26
C GLY A 61 3.35 30.26 -16.27
N THR A 62 3.92 30.88 -15.23
CA THR A 62 3.25 31.84 -14.32
C THR A 62 4.17 33.03 -14.04
N SER A 63 3.60 34.24 -13.97
CA SER A 63 4.30 35.46 -13.53
C SER A 63 4.13 35.75 -12.04
N SER A 64 3.33 34.94 -11.34
CA SER A 64 3.09 35.03 -9.90
C SER A 64 3.26 33.63 -9.29
N PRO A 65 4.51 33.16 -9.14
CA PRO A 65 4.77 31.87 -8.51
C PRO A 65 4.26 31.88 -7.07
N ASP A 66 3.75 30.75 -6.58
CA ASP A 66 3.29 30.65 -5.20
C ASP A 66 4.40 31.07 -4.20
N PRO A 67 4.09 31.91 -3.18
CA PRO A 67 5.10 32.37 -2.22
C PRO A 67 5.79 31.25 -1.42
N SER A 68 5.17 30.08 -1.32
CA SER A 68 5.72 28.90 -0.66
C SER A 68 6.56 28.00 -1.58
N ALA A 69 6.54 28.24 -2.89
CA ALA A 69 7.26 27.44 -3.88
C ALA A 69 8.58 28.09 -4.28
N LEU A 70 9.68 27.32 -4.28
CA LEU A 70 10.93 27.76 -4.93
C LEU A 70 10.85 27.61 -6.46
N LEU A 71 10.09 26.64 -6.95
CA LEU A 71 9.80 26.42 -8.37
C LEU A 71 8.29 26.15 -8.52
N ASP A 72 7.62 26.96 -9.32
CA ASP A 72 6.20 26.83 -9.68
C ASP A 72 6.05 26.65 -11.20
N LEU A 73 5.30 25.65 -11.62
CA LEU A 73 5.10 25.28 -13.03
C LEU A 73 3.61 25.31 -13.34
N SER A 74 3.18 26.23 -14.21
CA SER A 74 1.78 26.37 -14.62
C SER A 74 1.64 26.19 -16.12
N ALA A 75 0.94 25.14 -16.55
CA ALA A 75 0.60 24.89 -17.94
C ALA A 75 -0.71 24.08 -18.02
N THR A 76 -1.46 24.20 -19.12
CA THR A 76 -2.71 23.44 -19.32
C THR A 76 -2.51 22.15 -20.10
N ASP A 77 -1.40 22.02 -20.83
CA ASP A 77 -1.12 20.94 -21.78
C ASP A 77 0.33 20.41 -21.67
N MET A 78 1.12 20.90 -20.71
CA MET A 78 2.51 20.49 -20.48
C MET A 78 2.71 19.98 -19.05
N GLY A 79 3.80 19.23 -18.83
CA GLY A 79 4.18 18.72 -17.52
C GLY A 79 5.68 18.74 -17.28
N LEU A 80 6.10 18.32 -16.09
CA LEU A 80 7.51 18.21 -15.73
C LEU A 80 8.07 16.82 -16.09
N LEU A 81 9.02 16.77 -17.02
CA LEU A 81 9.76 15.55 -17.31
C LEU A 81 10.98 15.44 -16.38
N ILE A 82 10.90 14.56 -15.40
CA ILE A 82 12.01 14.24 -14.50
C ILE A 82 13.01 13.25 -15.17
N PRO A 83 14.24 13.09 -14.64
CA PRO A 83 15.22 12.16 -15.19
C PRO A 83 14.67 10.73 -15.33
N ARG A 84 14.69 10.21 -16.55
CA ARG A 84 14.24 8.85 -16.89
C ARG A 84 15.44 7.93 -17.06
N MET A 85 15.46 6.80 -16.36
CA MET A 85 16.60 5.88 -16.40
C MET A 85 16.20 4.44 -16.07
N THR A 86 17.08 3.49 -16.34
CA THR A 86 16.91 2.10 -15.92
C THR A 86 17.26 1.90 -14.45
N MET A 87 16.82 0.81 -13.83
CA MET A 87 17.15 0.43 -12.45
C MET A 87 18.67 0.42 -12.25
N ALA A 88 19.42 -0.21 -13.15
CA ALA A 88 20.87 -0.26 -13.07
C ALA A 88 21.52 1.13 -13.10
N LYS A 89 20.96 2.08 -13.84
CA LYS A 89 21.45 3.47 -13.89
C LYS A 89 21.08 4.26 -12.64
N ARG A 90 19.88 4.03 -12.08
CA ARG A 90 19.43 4.60 -10.81
C ARG A 90 20.32 4.13 -9.65
N ASP A 91 20.58 2.84 -9.58
CA ASP A 91 21.39 2.23 -8.51
C ASP A 91 22.89 2.60 -8.64
N ALA A 92 23.32 3.02 -9.83
CA ALA A 92 24.66 3.57 -10.07
C ALA A 92 24.83 5.03 -9.62
N ILE A 93 23.77 5.71 -9.15
CA ILE A 93 23.89 7.07 -8.59
C ILE A 93 24.66 6.97 -7.27
N VAL A 94 25.86 7.55 -7.23
CA VAL A 94 26.72 7.57 -6.03
C VAL A 94 26.20 8.64 -5.07
N ALA A 95 25.99 8.25 -3.81
CA ALA A 95 25.51 9.13 -2.74
C ALA A 95 24.25 9.95 -3.13
N PRO A 96 23.13 9.29 -3.47
CA PRO A 96 21.89 10.00 -3.81
C PRO A 96 21.39 10.82 -2.61
N ALA A 97 20.88 12.02 -2.88
CA ALA A 97 20.31 12.88 -1.84
C ALA A 97 18.94 12.35 -1.39
N THR A 98 18.62 12.46 -0.11
CA THR A 98 17.26 12.21 0.39
C THR A 98 16.25 13.11 -0.34
N GLY A 99 15.17 12.53 -0.84
CA GLY A 99 14.16 13.19 -1.65
C GLY A 99 14.49 13.27 -3.14
N LEU A 100 15.62 12.73 -3.61
CA LEU A 100 15.97 12.70 -5.03
C LEU A 100 14.94 11.90 -5.82
N LEU A 101 14.28 12.54 -6.80
CA LEU A 101 13.18 11.98 -7.58
C LEU A 101 13.65 11.55 -8.98
N VAL A 102 13.29 10.33 -9.40
CA VAL A 102 13.58 9.79 -10.75
C VAL A 102 12.39 9.00 -11.28
N PHE A 103 12.35 8.80 -12.60
CA PHE A 103 11.42 7.84 -13.23
C PHE A 103 12.20 6.62 -13.73
N GLN A 104 11.93 5.45 -13.14
CA GLN A 104 12.50 4.20 -13.60
C GLN A 104 11.75 3.68 -14.84
N THR A 105 12.45 3.25 -15.88
CA THR A 105 11.86 2.82 -17.15
C THR A 105 11.76 1.30 -17.34
N ASP A 106 12.39 0.52 -16.49
CA ASP A 106 12.43 -0.95 -16.51
C ASP A 106 12.25 -1.53 -15.09
N ASN A 107 12.24 -2.85 -14.96
CA ASN A 107 12.19 -3.60 -13.69
C ASN A 107 11.26 -2.98 -12.61
N THR A 108 9.96 -2.86 -12.93
CA THR A 108 8.95 -2.03 -12.25
C THR A 108 9.08 -0.54 -12.62
N PRO A 109 8.58 -0.14 -13.81
CA PRO A 109 8.58 1.27 -14.20
C PRO A 109 7.71 2.13 -13.28
N GLY A 110 8.17 3.34 -12.97
CA GLY A 110 7.42 4.25 -12.10
C GLY A 110 8.27 5.37 -11.53
N PHE A 111 7.65 6.25 -10.75
CA PHE A 111 8.35 7.28 -9.98
C PHE A 111 9.00 6.66 -8.76
N TYR A 112 10.27 6.98 -8.52
CA TYR A 112 11.03 6.58 -7.33
C TYR A 112 11.65 7.80 -6.65
N TYR A 113 11.70 7.80 -5.32
CA TYR A 113 12.52 8.73 -4.54
C TYR A 113 13.54 8.00 -3.68
N TYR A 114 14.66 8.65 -3.37
CA TYR A 114 15.62 8.12 -2.38
C TYR A 114 15.23 8.57 -0.97
N ASP A 115 15.00 7.65 -0.03
CA ASP A 115 14.57 7.97 1.34
C ASP A 115 15.73 8.32 2.30
N GLY A 116 16.97 8.28 1.82
CA GLY A 116 18.19 8.40 2.63
C GLY A 116 18.90 7.07 2.87
N SER A 117 18.25 5.95 2.54
CA SER A 117 18.77 4.60 2.66
C SER A 117 18.59 3.78 1.38
N ALA A 118 17.41 3.84 0.76
CA ALA A 118 17.01 3.06 -0.40
C ALA A 118 16.15 3.87 -1.38
N TRP A 119 16.01 3.32 -2.60
CA TRP A 119 15.07 3.82 -3.60
C TRP A 119 13.67 3.24 -3.36
N VAL A 120 12.68 4.11 -3.13
CA VAL A 120 11.29 3.78 -2.82
C VAL A 120 10.38 4.25 -3.94
N SER A 121 9.42 3.42 -4.36
CA SER A 121 8.46 3.79 -5.41
C SER A 121 7.31 4.66 -4.85
N PHE A 122 6.84 5.65 -5.62
CA PHE A 122 5.62 6.43 -5.32
C PHE A 122 4.33 5.65 -5.54
N ALA A 123 4.38 4.61 -6.37
CA ALA A 123 3.35 3.59 -6.30
C ALA A 123 3.56 2.94 -4.94
N GLY A 124 2.88 3.49 -3.91
CA GLY A 124 2.80 2.88 -2.59
C GLY A 124 2.56 1.41 -2.85
N SER A 125 3.48 0.58 -2.35
CA SER A 125 3.61 -0.85 -2.62
C SER A 125 2.33 -1.34 -3.22
N GLY A 126 2.27 -1.50 -4.56
CA GLY A 126 1.02 -1.88 -5.20
C GLY A 126 0.47 -3.02 -4.38
N SER A 127 -0.60 -2.76 -3.62
CA SER A 127 -1.42 -3.84 -3.14
C SER A 127 -1.98 -4.36 -4.44
N SER A 128 -1.24 -5.28 -5.08
CA SER A 128 -1.88 -6.36 -5.79
C SER A 128 -2.93 -6.81 -4.79
N GLY A 129 -4.17 -6.40 -5.01
CA GLY A 129 -5.26 -6.74 -4.13
C GLY A 129 -5.22 -8.24 -3.88
N TYR A 130 -5.69 -8.65 -2.73
CA TYR A 130 -5.81 -10.07 -2.45
C TYR A 130 -6.59 -10.72 -3.59
N SER A 131 -6.09 -11.86 -4.04
CA SER A 131 -6.73 -12.69 -5.05
C SER A 131 -7.21 -13.98 -4.40
N ILE A 132 -8.26 -14.56 -4.96
CA ILE A 132 -8.74 -15.87 -4.53
C ILE A 132 -7.60 -16.88 -4.67
N GLY A 133 -7.29 -17.58 -3.57
CA GLY A 133 -6.19 -18.53 -3.49
C GLY A 133 -4.95 -17.99 -2.78
N ASP A 134 -4.85 -16.70 -2.48
CA ASP A 134 -3.72 -16.16 -1.73
C ASP A 134 -3.70 -16.73 -0.30
N PHE A 135 -2.51 -17.10 0.18
CA PHE A 135 -2.30 -17.44 1.59
C PHE A 135 -1.89 -16.17 2.36
N ALA A 136 -2.85 -15.57 3.05
CA ALA A 136 -2.68 -14.31 3.75
C ALA A 136 -3.58 -14.25 5.00
N GLN A 137 -3.32 -13.30 5.90
CA GLN A 137 -4.21 -13.02 7.05
C GLN A 137 -4.51 -14.25 7.93
N GLY A 138 -3.59 -15.22 7.98
CA GLY A 138 -3.73 -16.47 8.73
C GLY A 138 -4.51 -17.58 8.04
N GLY A 139 -5.00 -17.38 6.81
CA GLY A 139 -5.79 -18.35 6.06
C GLY A 139 -5.64 -18.25 4.54
N ILE A 140 -6.57 -18.86 3.83
CA ILE A 140 -6.63 -18.86 2.36
C ILE A 140 -7.79 -17.99 1.92
N VAL A 141 -7.51 -16.97 1.11
CA VAL A 141 -8.49 -16.04 0.56
C VAL A 141 -9.44 -16.81 -0.36
N PHE A 142 -10.74 -16.76 -0.09
CA PHE A 142 -11.77 -17.39 -0.93
C PHE A 142 -12.82 -16.40 -1.48
N TRP A 143 -12.83 -15.19 -0.94
CA TRP A 143 -13.68 -14.10 -1.40
C TRP A 143 -12.96 -12.77 -1.18
N VAL A 144 -13.12 -11.84 -2.10
CA VAL A 144 -12.51 -10.50 -2.05
C VAL A 144 -13.54 -9.49 -2.55
N ASP A 145 -13.53 -8.29 -1.97
CA ASP A 145 -14.37 -7.19 -2.40
C ASP A 145 -13.88 -6.58 -3.73
N GLU A 146 -14.64 -5.63 -4.26
CA GLU A 146 -14.30 -4.94 -5.51
C GLU A 146 -12.99 -4.14 -5.43
N THR A 147 -12.56 -3.77 -4.22
CA THR A 147 -11.32 -3.01 -3.99
C THR A 147 -10.09 -3.91 -3.98
N GLY A 148 -10.28 -5.21 -3.78
CA GLY A 148 -9.19 -6.17 -3.58
C GLY A 148 -8.47 -6.01 -2.24
N GLN A 149 -8.94 -5.16 -1.34
CA GLN A 149 -8.25 -4.88 -0.06
C GLN A 149 -8.85 -5.66 1.11
N HIS A 150 -10.13 -5.99 1.03
CA HIS A 150 -10.85 -6.69 2.07
C HIS A 150 -11.48 -7.96 1.54
N GLY A 151 -11.64 -8.94 2.42
CA GLY A 151 -12.16 -10.22 1.99
C GLY A 151 -12.36 -11.20 3.12
N LEU A 152 -12.54 -12.46 2.72
CA LEU A 152 -12.71 -13.58 3.62
C LEU A 152 -11.61 -14.61 3.40
N VAL A 153 -11.04 -15.10 4.50
CA VAL A 153 -10.12 -16.24 4.50
C VAL A 153 -10.71 -17.43 5.23
N CYS A 154 -10.37 -18.63 4.78
CA CYS A 154 -10.70 -19.87 5.46
C CYS A 154 -9.44 -20.53 6.05
N THR A 155 -9.60 -21.42 7.03
CA THR A 155 -8.49 -22.20 7.57
C THR A 155 -7.90 -23.12 6.50
N LYS A 156 -6.58 -23.36 6.56
CA LYS A 156 -5.87 -24.23 5.61
C LYS A 156 -6.17 -25.73 5.76
N SER A 157 -6.87 -26.11 6.83
CA SER A 157 -7.29 -27.48 7.11
C SER A 157 -8.65 -27.45 7.81
N ASP A 158 -9.38 -28.55 7.70
CA ASP A 158 -10.59 -28.78 8.48
C ASP A 158 -10.22 -28.81 9.97
N LEU A 159 -11.13 -28.32 10.82
CA LEU A 159 -10.95 -28.41 12.26
C LEU A 159 -10.96 -29.88 12.70
N PRO A 160 -10.22 -30.22 13.77
CA PRO A 160 -10.03 -31.61 14.15
C PRO A 160 -11.33 -32.28 14.61
N GLY A 161 -11.62 -33.44 14.01
CA GLY A 161 -12.76 -34.27 14.36
C GLY A 161 -14.07 -33.87 13.68
N PHE A 162 -15.14 -34.59 14.04
CA PHE A 162 -16.50 -34.26 13.65
C PHE A 162 -17.17 -33.49 14.78
N THR A 163 -18.06 -32.57 14.45
CA THR A 163 -18.68 -31.71 15.45
C THR A 163 -20.15 -31.48 15.12
N ARG A 164 -20.98 -31.59 16.16
CA ARG A 164 -22.41 -31.25 16.10
C ARG A 164 -22.63 -29.74 16.12
N TRP A 165 -23.81 -29.29 15.70
CA TRP A 165 -24.08 -27.86 15.55
C TRP A 165 -24.42 -27.15 16.87
N PHE A 166 -24.96 -27.89 17.84
CA PHE A 166 -25.53 -27.38 19.10
C PHE A 166 -24.78 -27.84 20.37
N ALA A 167 -25.08 -27.23 21.52
CA ALA A 167 -24.48 -27.58 22.81
C ALA A 167 -25.33 -28.56 23.64
N GLY A 168 -26.08 -29.46 22.98
CA GLY A 168 -26.81 -30.55 23.63
C GLY A 168 -28.27 -30.26 23.97
N SER A 169 -28.76 -29.03 23.76
CA SER A 169 -30.19 -28.69 23.88
C SER A 169 -30.70 -28.08 22.60
N TYR A 170 -31.84 -28.59 22.11
CA TYR A 170 -32.52 -28.04 20.94
C TYR A 170 -33.18 -26.71 21.30
N THR A 171 -32.64 -25.64 20.73
CA THR A 171 -33.16 -24.28 20.84
C THR A 171 -33.12 -23.62 19.48
N SER A 172 -34.02 -22.66 19.26
CA SER A 172 -33.87 -21.75 18.12
C SER A 172 -32.96 -20.60 18.56
N THR A 173 -31.84 -20.49 17.87
CA THR A 173 -30.84 -19.46 18.09
C THR A 173 -31.20 -18.16 17.37
N MET A 174 -32.06 -18.21 16.33
CA MET A 174 -32.35 -17.10 15.42
C MET A 174 -31.17 -16.73 14.48
N ALA A 175 -30.17 -17.61 14.35
CA ALA A 175 -29.02 -17.43 13.46
C ALA A 175 -29.39 -17.65 11.98
N HIS A 176 -30.27 -16.80 11.44
CA HIS A 176 -30.82 -16.94 10.08
C HIS A 176 -30.05 -16.19 8.99
N GLY A 177 -28.97 -15.48 9.33
CA GLY A 177 -28.16 -14.76 8.37
C GLY A 177 -27.60 -15.72 7.31
N ARG A 178 -27.71 -15.35 6.03
CA ARG A 178 -27.33 -16.25 4.92
C ARG A 178 -26.21 -15.71 4.06
N GLY A 179 -26.13 -14.39 3.89
CA GLY A 179 -25.24 -13.77 2.91
C GLY A 179 -23.79 -13.67 3.39
N PRO A 180 -22.90 -13.13 2.54
CA PRO A 180 -21.53 -12.82 2.91
C PRO A 180 -21.49 -12.03 4.23
N PHE A 181 -20.49 -12.31 5.08
CA PHE A 181 -20.29 -11.73 6.41
C PHE A 181 -21.37 -12.06 7.46
N SER A 182 -22.45 -12.76 7.10
CA SER A 182 -23.48 -13.13 8.07
C SER A 182 -23.00 -14.18 9.08
N GLY A 183 -21.96 -14.95 8.75
CA GLY A 183 -21.47 -16.03 9.60
C GLY A 183 -20.96 -15.55 10.96
N GLU A 184 -20.39 -14.35 11.03
CA GLU A 184 -19.87 -13.78 12.28
C GLU A 184 -21.01 -13.48 13.26
N ALA A 185 -22.03 -12.76 12.80
CA ALA A 185 -23.22 -12.45 13.60
C ALA A 185 -23.97 -13.72 14.00
N ASN A 186 -24.12 -14.68 13.08
CA ASN A 186 -24.73 -15.98 13.39
C ASN A 186 -23.96 -16.73 14.47
N THR A 187 -22.63 -16.86 14.32
CA THR A 187 -21.78 -17.56 15.28
C THR A 187 -21.90 -16.96 16.66
N THR A 188 -21.89 -15.63 16.75
CA THR A 188 -22.07 -14.88 18.00
C THR A 188 -23.41 -15.21 18.66
N ILE A 189 -24.50 -15.20 17.89
CA ILE A 189 -25.85 -15.47 18.41
C ILE A 189 -26.00 -16.95 18.83
N ILE A 190 -25.42 -17.89 18.07
CA ILE A 190 -25.42 -19.31 18.44
C ILE A 190 -24.74 -19.49 19.79
N ILE A 191 -23.55 -18.90 19.98
CA ILE A 191 -22.80 -19.01 21.23
C ILE A 191 -23.54 -18.35 22.39
N ALA A 192 -24.12 -17.17 22.16
CA ALA A 192 -24.91 -16.48 23.18
C ALA A 192 -26.15 -17.29 23.60
N ASN A 193 -26.78 -18.00 22.67
CA ASN A 193 -27.97 -18.80 22.94
C ASN A 193 -27.65 -20.15 23.60
N GLN A 194 -26.63 -20.86 23.09
CA GLN A 194 -26.27 -22.22 23.52
C GLN A 194 -25.37 -22.22 24.76
N GLY A 195 -24.52 -21.19 24.92
CA GLY A 195 -23.56 -21.10 26.01
C GLY A 195 -22.60 -22.29 26.06
N PHE A 196 -22.32 -22.76 27.27
CA PHE A 196 -21.51 -23.97 27.51
C PHE A 196 -22.30 -25.27 27.26
N GLY A 197 -23.63 -25.22 27.33
CA GLY A 197 -24.51 -26.37 27.20
C GLY A 197 -24.12 -27.56 28.08
N ASP A 198 -24.04 -28.75 27.49
CA ASP A 198 -23.58 -29.99 28.13
C ASP A 198 -22.04 -30.11 28.25
N GLY A 199 -21.30 -29.06 27.87
CA GLY A 199 -19.84 -28.98 27.93
C GLY A 199 -19.09 -29.56 26.72
N ALA A 200 -19.76 -30.31 25.84
CA ALA A 200 -19.13 -30.81 24.63
C ALA A 200 -18.91 -29.68 23.60
N PRO A 201 -17.84 -29.75 22.78
CA PRO A 201 -17.63 -28.79 21.70
C PRO A 201 -18.78 -28.85 20.69
N TYR A 202 -19.06 -27.70 20.07
CA TYR A 202 -20.02 -27.55 18.98
C TYR A 202 -19.48 -26.59 17.93
N ALA A 203 -20.02 -26.66 16.72
CA ALA A 203 -19.41 -26.08 15.52
C ALA A 203 -19.06 -24.59 15.67
N ALA A 204 -19.99 -23.78 16.18
CA ALA A 204 -19.75 -22.35 16.40
C ALA A 204 -18.67 -22.09 17.48
N ARG A 205 -18.67 -22.85 18.58
CA ARG A 205 -17.70 -22.70 19.68
C ARG A 205 -16.28 -23.02 19.24
N ILE A 206 -16.08 -24.11 18.49
CA ILE A 206 -14.73 -24.50 18.04
C ILE A 206 -14.14 -23.48 17.06
N CYS A 207 -14.98 -22.82 16.25
CA CYS A 207 -14.54 -21.70 15.42
C CYS A 207 -14.17 -20.49 16.28
N ASN A 208 -15.03 -20.08 17.21
CA ASN A 208 -14.83 -18.90 18.04
C ASN A 208 -13.64 -19.00 19.01
N GLU A 209 -13.31 -20.21 19.47
CA GLU A 209 -12.14 -20.46 20.34
C GLU A 209 -10.84 -20.64 19.54
N LEU A 210 -10.90 -20.69 18.21
CA LEU A 210 -9.74 -20.93 17.36
C LEU A 210 -8.77 -19.74 17.40
N GLN A 211 -7.48 -20.05 17.56
CA GLN A 211 -6.41 -19.07 17.46
C GLN A 211 -5.35 -19.55 16.48
N ILE A 212 -5.04 -18.73 15.46
CA ILE A 212 -4.02 -19.02 14.46
C ILE A 212 -2.99 -17.90 14.46
N THR A 213 -1.70 -18.25 14.56
CA THR A 213 -0.61 -17.28 14.48
C THR A 213 0.07 -17.34 13.12
N TYR A 214 0.15 -16.21 12.43
CA TYR A 214 0.79 -16.06 11.13
C TYR A 214 1.46 -14.69 11.01
N GLY A 215 2.72 -14.67 10.54
CA GLY A 215 3.48 -13.42 10.39
C GLY A 215 3.68 -12.65 11.70
N GLY A 216 3.76 -13.35 12.84
CA GLY A 216 3.90 -12.72 14.16
C GLY A 216 2.62 -12.11 14.73
N LYS A 217 1.48 -12.23 14.05
CA LYS A 217 0.15 -11.81 14.52
C LYS A 217 -0.72 -13.03 14.82
N THR A 218 -1.44 -12.99 15.95
CA THR A 218 -2.43 -14.01 16.31
C THR A 218 -3.83 -13.52 15.95
N TYR A 219 -4.57 -14.35 15.22
CA TYR A 219 -5.96 -14.14 14.81
C TYR A 219 -6.86 -15.03 15.64
N GLY A 220 -7.82 -14.44 16.36
CA GLY A 220 -8.76 -15.12 17.27
C GLY A 220 -10.23 -14.78 17.00
N ASP A 221 -10.50 -14.16 15.86
CA ASP A 221 -11.78 -13.67 15.37
C ASP A 221 -12.32 -14.60 14.26
N TRP A 222 -12.15 -15.91 14.47
CA TRP A 222 -12.64 -16.95 13.57
C TRP A 222 -14.09 -17.31 13.90
N TYR A 223 -14.89 -17.59 12.86
CA TYR A 223 -16.30 -17.88 13.00
C TYR A 223 -16.76 -18.99 12.05
N LEU A 224 -17.93 -19.55 12.33
CA LEU A 224 -18.56 -20.59 11.53
C LEU A 224 -19.22 -19.93 10.31
N PRO A 225 -18.85 -20.29 9.07
CA PRO A 225 -19.35 -19.64 7.86
C PRO A 225 -20.86 -19.76 7.74
N SER A 226 -21.53 -18.70 7.26
CA SER A 226 -22.92 -18.79 6.83
C SER A 226 -23.07 -19.69 5.61
N LYS A 227 -24.32 -20.03 5.29
CA LYS A 227 -24.65 -20.87 4.14
C LYS A 227 -24.06 -20.35 2.82
N GLU A 228 -24.09 -19.04 2.55
CA GLU A 228 -23.52 -18.50 1.30
C GLU A 228 -21.99 -18.47 1.34
N GLU A 229 -21.38 -18.10 2.48
CA GLU A 229 -19.91 -18.10 2.60
C GLU A 229 -19.35 -19.52 2.37
N LEU A 230 -20.02 -20.54 2.90
CA LEU A 230 -19.64 -21.92 2.69
C LEU A 230 -19.86 -22.38 1.23
N HIS A 231 -20.87 -21.85 0.55
CA HIS A 231 -21.07 -22.08 -0.88
C HIS A 231 -19.95 -21.46 -1.71
N GLN A 232 -19.51 -20.24 -1.39
CA GLN A 232 -18.38 -19.58 -2.04
C GLN A 232 -17.08 -20.37 -1.85
N MET A 233 -16.87 -20.97 -0.68
CA MET A 233 -15.74 -21.89 -0.44
C MET A 233 -15.83 -23.14 -1.34
N TYR A 234 -17.02 -23.70 -1.55
CA TYR A 234 -17.21 -24.83 -2.46
C TYR A 234 -16.87 -24.45 -3.91
N LEU A 235 -17.38 -23.31 -4.41
CA LEU A 235 -17.10 -22.82 -5.77
C LEU A 235 -15.60 -22.63 -6.02
N ASN A 236 -14.85 -22.19 -5.00
CA ASN A 236 -13.41 -21.96 -5.06
C ASN A 236 -12.57 -23.11 -4.50
N SER A 237 -13.17 -24.27 -4.21
CA SER A 237 -12.54 -25.37 -3.47
C SER A 237 -11.28 -25.91 -4.15
N ALA A 238 -11.24 -25.95 -5.48
CA ALA A 238 -10.06 -26.39 -6.22
C ALA A 238 -8.83 -25.49 -5.93
N THR A 239 -9.02 -24.18 -6.00
CA THR A 239 -7.97 -23.19 -5.71
C THR A 239 -7.57 -23.23 -4.24
N ILE A 240 -8.56 -23.28 -3.33
CA ILE A 240 -8.31 -23.38 -1.89
C ILE A 240 -7.51 -24.64 -1.57
N ASN A 241 -7.87 -25.79 -2.15
CA ASN A 241 -7.18 -27.07 -1.92
C ASN A 241 -5.73 -27.00 -2.38
N ALA A 242 -5.46 -26.42 -3.54
CA ALA A 242 -4.10 -26.24 -4.05
C ALA A 242 -3.25 -25.40 -3.08
N THR A 243 -3.78 -24.25 -2.64
CA THR A 243 -3.09 -23.37 -1.68
C THR A 243 -2.92 -24.03 -0.31
N ALA A 244 -3.93 -24.76 0.17
CA ALA A 244 -3.88 -25.50 1.42
C ALA A 244 -2.71 -26.49 1.43
N VAL A 245 -2.63 -27.35 0.40
CA VAL A 245 -1.55 -28.34 0.27
C VAL A 245 -0.19 -27.64 0.17
N ALA A 246 -0.07 -26.56 -0.61
CA ALA A 246 1.16 -25.80 -0.73
C ALA A 246 1.63 -25.17 0.60
N ASN A 247 0.71 -24.91 1.54
CA ASN A 247 0.98 -24.30 2.84
C ASN A 247 0.89 -25.30 4.01
N SER A 248 1.12 -26.59 3.73
CA SER A 248 1.09 -27.68 4.73
C SER A 248 -0.24 -27.81 5.47
N GLY A 249 -1.34 -27.50 4.78
CA GLY A 249 -2.71 -27.79 5.18
C GLY A 249 -3.26 -29.02 4.46
N SER A 250 -4.59 -29.11 4.37
CA SER A 250 -5.29 -30.22 3.75
C SER A 250 -6.43 -29.74 2.86
N SER A 251 -6.65 -30.45 1.77
CA SER A 251 -7.85 -30.30 0.96
C SER A 251 -9.11 -30.50 1.80
N PHE A 252 -10.22 -29.91 1.38
CA PHE A 252 -11.54 -30.27 1.88
C PHE A 252 -11.76 -31.78 1.72
N ALA A 253 -12.22 -32.43 2.79
CA ALA A 253 -12.82 -33.75 2.69
C ALA A 253 -14.05 -33.74 1.76
N THR A 254 -14.22 -34.80 0.97
CA THR A 254 -15.41 -35.05 0.14
C THR A 254 -16.60 -35.43 1.02
N SER A 255 -17.15 -34.45 1.73
CA SER A 255 -18.18 -34.67 2.76
C SER A 255 -18.98 -33.39 3.01
N ILE A 256 -19.83 -33.42 4.03
CA ILE A 256 -20.72 -32.34 4.43
C ILE A 256 -20.10 -31.48 5.54
N TYR A 257 -20.38 -30.18 5.48
CA TYR A 257 -19.83 -29.16 6.37
C TYR A 257 -20.94 -28.32 6.95
N TRP A 258 -20.86 -28.05 8.26
CA TRP A 258 -21.82 -27.17 8.91
C TRP A 258 -21.66 -25.73 8.46
N SER A 259 -22.79 -25.06 8.21
CA SER A 259 -22.88 -23.61 8.19
C SER A 259 -23.47 -23.09 9.51
N SER A 260 -23.30 -21.81 9.81
CA SER A 260 -23.93 -21.13 10.94
C SER A 260 -25.38 -20.75 10.68
N THR A 261 -25.94 -21.04 9.52
CA THR A 261 -27.32 -20.69 9.19
C THR A 261 -28.30 -21.72 9.75
N GLU A 262 -29.07 -21.32 10.74
CA GLU A 262 -30.15 -22.10 11.34
C GLU A 262 -31.39 -22.17 10.43
N VAL A 263 -32.04 -23.34 10.38
CA VAL A 263 -33.38 -23.50 9.82
C VAL A 263 -34.43 -23.29 10.90
N ASN A 264 -34.33 -24.04 12.00
CA ASN A 264 -35.28 -24.02 13.12
C ASN A 264 -34.59 -24.56 14.40
N GLY A 265 -35.35 -24.84 15.46
CA GLY A 265 -34.80 -25.35 16.73
C GLY A 265 -34.08 -26.71 16.64
N LEU A 266 -34.39 -27.51 15.62
CA LEU A 266 -33.86 -28.86 15.37
C LEU A 266 -32.78 -28.90 14.28
N ASP A 267 -32.99 -28.13 13.20
CA ASP A 267 -32.20 -28.28 11.96
C ASP A 267 -31.32 -27.05 11.66
N ALA A 268 -30.18 -27.31 11.01
CA ALA A 268 -29.28 -26.29 10.47
C ALA A 268 -28.85 -26.63 9.03
N TRP A 269 -28.37 -25.64 8.29
CA TRP A 269 -27.90 -25.82 6.91
C TRP A 269 -26.47 -26.36 6.84
N LEU A 270 -26.22 -27.20 5.84
CA LEU A 270 -24.92 -27.72 5.49
C LEU A 270 -24.63 -27.61 3.99
N GLN A 271 -23.35 -27.72 3.63
CA GLN A 271 -22.84 -27.78 2.26
C GLN A 271 -22.10 -29.11 2.07
N ASP A 272 -22.45 -29.85 1.02
CA ASP A 272 -21.71 -31.02 0.57
C ASP A 272 -20.59 -30.60 -0.40
N PHE A 273 -19.35 -30.92 -0.07
CA PHE A 273 -18.15 -30.65 -0.89
C PHE A 273 -17.82 -31.77 -1.89
N GLY A 274 -18.57 -32.88 -1.88
CA GLY A 274 -18.53 -33.91 -2.91
C GLY A 274 -19.54 -33.70 -4.03
N SER A 275 -20.75 -33.23 -3.69
CA SER A 275 -21.82 -33.01 -4.69
C SER A 275 -22.09 -31.54 -5.02
N GLY A 276 -21.68 -30.60 -4.16
CA GLY A 276 -22.03 -29.19 -4.27
C GLY A 276 -23.44 -28.84 -3.78
N GLY A 277 -24.22 -29.84 -3.35
CA GLY A 277 -25.57 -29.64 -2.83
C GLY A 277 -25.60 -28.97 -1.46
N GLN A 278 -26.64 -28.19 -1.22
CA GLN A 278 -26.97 -27.66 0.11
C GLN A 278 -28.25 -28.29 0.62
N SER A 279 -28.22 -28.74 1.87
CA SER A 279 -29.34 -29.39 2.54
C SER A 279 -29.33 -28.99 4.02
N PHE A 280 -30.33 -29.43 4.77
CA PHE A 280 -30.39 -29.22 6.21
C PHE A 280 -30.62 -30.54 6.91
N PHE A 281 -30.04 -30.65 8.10
CA PHE A 281 -30.10 -31.85 8.92
C PHE A 281 -30.21 -31.46 10.39
N ASP A 282 -30.58 -32.47 11.18
CA ASP A 282 -30.63 -32.37 12.62
C ASP A 282 -29.27 -31.93 13.20
N LYS A 283 -29.29 -30.95 14.10
CA LYS A 283 -28.13 -30.36 14.76
C LYS A 283 -27.27 -31.35 15.55
N ILE A 284 -27.78 -32.55 15.85
CA ILE A 284 -27.03 -33.62 16.51
C ILE A 284 -25.98 -34.28 15.59
N LEU A 285 -26.15 -34.18 14.27
CA LEU A 285 -25.23 -34.80 13.32
C LEU A 285 -23.82 -34.21 13.47
N GLU A 286 -22.83 -35.09 13.62
CA GLU A 286 -21.43 -34.72 13.72
C GLU A 286 -20.81 -34.69 12.32
N VAL A 287 -20.39 -33.50 11.85
CA VAL A 287 -19.80 -33.34 10.52
C VAL A 287 -18.57 -32.43 10.56
N TYR A 288 -17.95 -32.20 9.40
CA TYR A 288 -16.78 -31.34 9.30
C TYR A 288 -17.11 -29.86 9.52
N VAL A 289 -16.10 -29.13 9.98
CA VAL A 289 -16.14 -27.68 10.15
C VAL A 289 -14.87 -27.08 9.59
N ARG A 290 -15.02 -26.02 8.79
CA ARG A 290 -13.90 -25.17 8.38
C ARG A 290 -14.22 -23.73 8.73
N ALA A 291 -13.37 -23.12 9.56
CA ALA A 291 -13.60 -21.77 10.06
C ALA A 291 -13.19 -20.73 9.04
N ILE A 292 -13.83 -19.57 9.11
CA ILE A 292 -13.49 -18.39 8.29
C ILE A 292 -13.32 -17.15 9.15
N ARG A 293 -12.71 -16.11 8.59
CA ARG A 293 -12.62 -14.77 9.19
C ARG A 293 -12.56 -13.69 8.11
N ALA A 294 -12.93 -12.47 8.46
CA ALA A 294 -12.82 -11.29 7.59
C ALA A 294 -11.51 -10.53 7.82
N PHE A 295 -10.98 -9.87 6.80
CA PHE A 295 -9.79 -9.02 6.89
C PHE A 295 -9.95 -7.71 6.12
#